data_AF-A0AAW9BTQ3-F1
#
_entry.id   AF-A0AAW9BTQ3-F1
#
_cell.length_a   1.000
_cell.length_b   1.000
_cell.length_c   1.000
_cell.angle_alpha   90.00
_cell.angle_beta   90.00
_cell.angle_gamma   90.00
#
_symmetry.space_group_name_H-M   'P 1'
#
loop_
_entity.id
_entity.type
_entity.pdbx_description
1 polymer ?
#
loop_
_entity_poly.entity_id
_entity_poly.type
_entity_poly.pdbx_seq_one_letter_code
_entity_poly.pdbx_strand_id
1 'polypeptide(L)'
;TFVLPSRKLFRLVAVIFTTVGQTILLIDTQAYQSINLHLTPVVWELLFSDDKSALSSDLQHLFVVMPLIFLVQLALSEWVWRKQRKLSHKHVGRPLAAVFFLSFMTSHLVYIWADAYFYNPITSQRSNFPLSYPMTAKSFMEKHGLLDREEYLKRLAENENNVELVNYPLEKLEFNRRVNKLNVLMISVNNLRADALNQEEMPNLYEFAQQNQNFRKHYSSSNDTYGAFGLFYG
;
A
#
# COMPACT_ATOMS: atom_id res chain seq x y z
N THR A 1 22.25 -30.15 15.35
CA THR A 1 22.60 -28.78 14.95
C THR A 1 23.92 -28.83 14.21
N PHE A 2 23.90 -29.00 12.89
CA PHE A 2 25.09 -29.36 12.10
C PHE A 2 26.01 -28.16 11.80
N VAL A 3 25.51 -26.93 11.93
CA VAL A 3 26.26 -25.68 11.64
C VAL A 3 26.64 -24.89 12.91
N LEU A 4 25.84 -24.95 13.98
CA LEU A 4 26.09 -24.26 15.26
C LEU A 4 26.06 -25.27 16.42
N PRO A 5 27.21 -25.77 16.90
CA PRO A 5 27.26 -26.82 17.91
C PRO A 5 26.88 -26.32 19.32
N SER A 6 27.10 -25.03 19.61
CA SER A 6 26.75 -24.43 20.90
C SER A 6 25.26 -24.05 20.96
N ARG A 7 24.54 -24.64 21.91
CA ARG A 7 23.11 -24.35 22.17
C ARG A 7 22.87 -22.89 22.58
N LYS A 8 23.81 -22.31 23.35
CA LYS A 8 23.75 -20.89 23.75
C LYS A 8 23.93 -19.98 22.55
N LEU A 9 24.90 -20.30 21.68
CA LEU A 9 25.16 -19.55 20.46
C LEU A 9 23.97 -19.61 19.50
N PHE A 10 23.39 -20.79 19.28
CA PHE A 10 22.20 -20.95 18.45
C PHE A 10 21.03 -20.09 18.94
N ARG A 11 20.77 -20.08 20.26
CA ARG A 11 19.72 -19.25 20.86
C ARG A 11 19.99 -17.76 20.72
N LEU A 12 21.23 -17.33 20.89
CA LEU A 12 21.61 -15.93 20.71
C LEU A 12 21.40 -15.49 19.26
N VAL A 13 21.85 -16.28 18.29
CA VAL A 13 21.65 -16.00 16.86
C VAL A 13 20.17 -15.94 16.50
N ALA A 14 19.36 -16.88 17.01
CA ALA A 14 17.91 -16.87 16.79
C ALA A 14 17.23 -15.62 17.37
N VAL A 15 17.65 -15.17 18.56
CA VAL A 15 17.14 -13.93 19.15
C VAL A 15 17.57 -12.72 18.33
N ILE A 16 18.83 -12.62 17.92
CA ILE A 16 19.30 -11.53 17.05
C ILE A 16 18.49 -11.48 15.75
N PHE A 17 18.31 -12.63 15.09
CA PHE A 17 17.53 -12.71 13.85
C PHE A 17 16.06 -12.28 14.07
N THR A 18 15.44 -12.73 15.15
CA THR A 18 14.05 -12.36 15.49
C THR A 18 13.94 -10.88 15.84
N THR A 19 14.94 -10.32 16.53
CA THR A 19 15.01 -8.90 16.87
C THR A 19 15.11 -8.06 15.60
N VAL A 20 16.03 -8.40 14.69
CA VAL A 20 16.19 -7.70 13.40
C VAL A 20 14.91 -7.77 12.57
N GLY A 21 14.29 -8.95 12.44
CA GLY A 21 13.02 -9.10 11.72
C GLY A 21 11.90 -8.26 12.33
N GLN A 22 11.79 -8.23 13.66
CA GLN A 22 10.82 -7.40 14.37
C GLN A 22 11.10 -5.90 14.19
N THR A 23 12.38 -5.48 14.16
CA THR A 23 12.75 -4.09 13.86
C THR A 23 12.26 -3.67 12.49
N ILE A 24 12.53 -4.48 11.46
CA ILE A 24 12.10 -4.20 10.10
C ILE A 24 10.58 -4.08 10.03
N LEU A 25 9.85 -4.99 10.71
CA LEU A 25 8.39 -4.93 10.78
C LEU A 25 7.86 -3.67 11.49
N LEU A 26 8.52 -3.22 12.56
CA LEU A 26 8.15 -1.99 13.26
C LEU A 26 8.39 -0.75 12.41
N ILE A 27 9.52 -0.68 11.71
CA ILE A 27 9.82 0.41 10.77
C ILE A 27 8.78 0.42 9.65
N ASP A 28 8.44 -0.74 9.09
CA ASP A 28 7.40 -0.85 8.06
C ASP A 28 6.03 -0.38 8.57
N THR A 29 5.66 -0.74 9.80
CA THR A 29 4.41 -0.32 10.41
C THR A 29 4.35 1.21 10.56
N GLN A 30 5.44 1.85 10.99
CA GLN A 30 5.50 3.31 11.10
C GLN A 30 5.44 4.00 9.73
N ALA A 31 6.12 3.44 8.73
CA ALA A 31 6.04 3.92 7.35
C ALA A 31 4.60 3.85 6.84
N TYR A 32 3.95 2.70 7.02
CA TYR A 32 2.57 2.48 6.61
C TYR A 32 1.60 3.45 7.29
N GLN A 33 1.72 3.67 8.60
CA GLN A 33 0.88 4.64 9.33
C GLN A 33 1.03 6.08 8.82
N SER A 34 2.22 6.44 8.34
CA SER A 34 2.52 7.82 7.96
C SER A 34 2.20 8.14 6.51
N ILE A 35 2.45 7.19 5.60
CA ILE A 35 2.34 7.41 4.15
C ILE A 35 1.51 6.33 3.42
N ASN A 36 0.89 5.39 4.14
CA ASN A 36 0.11 4.26 3.59
C ASN A 36 0.89 3.39 2.59
N LEU A 37 2.22 3.33 2.72
CA LEU A 37 3.10 2.51 1.90
C LEU A 37 4.01 1.65 2.77
N HIS A 38 4.19 0.39 2.35
CA HIS A 38 5.16 -0.53 2.94
C HIS A 38 6.58 -0.24 2.43
N LEU A 39 7.57 -0.82 3.10
CA LEU A 39 8.98 -0.63 2.79
C LEU A 39 9.31 -1.09 1.36
N THR A 40 9.75 -0.11 0.57
CA THR A 40 10.34 -0.25 -0.76
C THR A 40 11.60 0.62 -0.81
N PRO A 41 12.50 0.47 -1.80
CA PRO A 41 13.69 1.32 -1.90
C PRO A 41 13.36 2.83 -1.87
N VAL A 42 12.28 3.23 -2.53
CA VAL A 42 11.81 4.63 -2.55
C VAL A 42 11.33 5.09 -1.17
N VAL A 43 10.58 4.25 -0.46
CA VAL A 43 10.13 4.58 0.91
C VAL A 43 11.32 4.64 1.87
N TRP A 44 12.34 3.80 1.68
CA TRP A 44 13.60 3.90 2.43
C TRP A 44 14.28 5.25 2.21
N GLU A 45 14.44 5.69 0.97
CA GLU A 45 15.01 7.02 0.69
C GLU A 45 14.19 8.14 1.34
N LEU A 46 12.86 8.03 1.31
CA LEU A 46 11.96 9.02 1.89
C LEU A 46 11.97 9.03 3.44
N LEU A 47 12.18 7.88 4.08
CA LEU A 47 12.25 7.80 5.55
C LEU A 47 13.54 8.40 6.09
N PHE A 48 14.63 8.32 5.33
CA PHE A 48 15.96 8.77 5.73
C PHE A 48 16.37 10.09 5.07
N SER A 49 15.47 10.75 4.34
CA SER A 49 15.69 12.10 3.82
C SER A 49 15.64 13.14 4.94
N ASP A 50 16.55 14.11 4.90
CA ASP A 50 16.73 15.15 5.94
C ASP A 50 15.50 16.06 6.15
N ASP A 51 14.56 16.08 5.19
CA ASP A 51 13.44 17.02 5.16
C ASP A 51 12.25 16.66 6.09
N LYS A 52 12.22 15.45 6.69
CA LYS A 52 11.05 14.98 7.48
C LYS A 52 11.34 14.86 8.97
N SER A 53 11.20 15.97 9.68
CA SER A 53 11.35 16.07 11.15
C SER A 53 10.33 15.26 11.96
N ALA A 54 9.13 15.01 11.42
CA ALA A 54 8.10 14.24 12.12
C ALA A 54 8.39 12.72 12.10
N LEU A 55 8.78 12.18 10.94
CA LEU A 55 9.11 10.75 10.79
C LEU A 55 10.36 10.36 11.59
N SER A 56 11.33 11.27 11.68
CA SER A 56 12.55 11.03 12.44
C SER A 56 12.30 10.95 13.95
N SER A 57 11.28 11.65 14.48
CA SER A 57 10.89 11.55 15.89
C SER A 57 10.28 10.18 16.23
N ASP A 58 9.39 9.66 15.39
CA ASP A 58 8.78 8.34 15.62
C ASP A 58 9.80 7.19 15.49
N LEU A 59 10.74 7.31 14.56
CA LEU A 59 11.86 6.37 14.44
C LEU A 59 12.80 6.41 15.65
N GLN A 60 13.00 7.59 16.26
CA GLN A 60 13.80 7.71 17.50
C GLN A 60 13.19 6.91 18.66
N HIS A 61 11.86 6.86 18.78
CA HIS A 61 11.19 6.05 19.79
C HIS A 61 11.49 4.55 19.64
N LEU A 62 11.70 4.07 18.40
CA LEU A 62 12.09 2.67 18.17
C LEU A 62 13.43 2.35 18.83
N PHE A 63 14.40 3.27 18.85
CA PHE A 63 15.70 3.03 19.51
C PHE A 63 15.57 2.79 21.03
N VAL A 64 14.54 3.33 21.68
CA VAL A 64 14.25 3.07 23.10
C VAL A 64 13.55 1.72 23.29
N VAL A 65 12.61 1.39 22.41
CA VAL A 65 11.81 0.15 22.50
C VAL A 65 12.60 -1.09 22.07
N MET A 66 13.53 -0.94 21.13
CA MET A 66 14.29 -2.04 20.55
C MET A 66 15.13 -2.85 21.58
N PRO A 67 15.91 -2.21 22.48
CA PRO A 67 16.60 -2.93 23.55
C PRO A 67 15.65 -3.68 24.48
N LEU A 68 14.46 -3.13 24.76
CA LEU A 68 13.46 -3.78 25.60
C LEU A 68 12.90 -5.04 24.91
N ILE A 69 12.57 -4.96 23.62
CA ILE A 69 12.15 -6.12 22.82
C ILE A 69 13.23 -7.20 22.82
N PHE A 70 14.50 -6.82 22.61
CA PHE A 70 15.62 -7.74 22.63
C PHE A 70 15.74 -8.46 24.00
N LEU A 71 15.64 -7.73 25.11
CA LEU A 71 15.66 -8.31 26.46
C LEU A 71 14.48 -9.26 26.70
N VAL A 72 13.29 -8.90 26.24
CA VAL A 72 12.10 -9.77 26.33
C VAL A 72 12.31 -11.05 25.51
N GLN A 73 12.84 -10.95 24.29
CA GLN A 73 13.14 -12.12 23.45
C GLN A 73 14.22 -13.02 24.08
N LEU A 74 15.24 -12.44 24.71
CA LEU A 74 16.24 -13.21 25.47
C LEU A 74 15.60 -13.94 26.67
N ALA A 75 14.76 -13.25 27.44
CA ALA A 75 14.07 -13.83 28.59
C ALA A 75 13.12 -14.97 28.16
N LEU A 76 12.35 -14.77 27.09
CA LEU A 76 11.48 -15.80 26.51
C LEU A 76 12.30 -17.00 25.99
N SER A 77 13.41 -16.75 25.29
CA SER A 77 14.32 -17.81 24.83
C SER A 77 14.85 -18.66 25.98
N GLU A 78 15.21 -18.03 27.11
CA GLU A 78 15.66 -18.73 28.31
C GLU A 78 14.54 -19.51 28.99
N TRP A 79 13.35 -18.93 29.08
CA TRP A 79 12.19 -19.57 29.67
C TRP A 79 11.74 -20.81 28.88
N VAL A 80 11.63 -20.68 27.55
CA VAL A 80 11.27 -21.78 26.65
C VAL A 80 12.31 -22.90 26.77
N TRP A 81 13.59 -22.55 26.81
CA TRP A 81 14.67 -23.52 26.97
C TRP A 81 14.56 -24.29 28.30
N ARG A 82 14.40 -23.59 29.43
CA ARG A 82 14.24 -24.23 30.75
C ARG A 82 13.01 -25.12 30.83
N LYS A 83 11.93 -24.76 30.12
CA LYS A 83 10.67 -25.53 30.13
C LYS A 83 10.51 -26.47 28.93
N GLN A 84 11.53 -26.64 28.09
CA GLN A 84 11.43 -27.40 26.84
C GLN A 84 10.86 -28.80 27.04
N ARG A 85 11.32 -29.53 28.06
CA ARG A 85 10.83 -30.90 28.35
C ARG A 85 9.34 -30.92 28.70
N LYS A 86 8.88 -29.96 29.51
CA LYS A 86 7.46 -29.85 29.91
C LYS A 86 6.58 -29.43 28.74
N LEU A 87 7.04 -28.48 27.92
CA LEU A 87 6.33 -28.00 26.73
C LEU A 87 6.21 -29.09 25.66
N SER A 88 7.29 -29.84 25.44
CA SER A 88 7.33 -30.97 24.50
C SER A 88 6.38 -32.08 24.94
N HIS A 89 6.40 -32.47 26.22
CA HIS A 89 5.50 -33.51 26.75
C HIS A 89 4.02 -33.14 26.65
N LYS A 90 3.67 -31.86 26.82
CA LYS A 90 2.30 -31.36 26.65
C LYS A 90 1.88 -31.21 25.18
N HIS A 91 2.78 -31.50 24.23
CA HIS A 91 2.53 -31.43 22.79
C HIS A 91 1.94 -30.08 22.32
N VAL A 92 2.22 -28.98 23.03
CA VAL A 92 1.58 -27.66 22.80
C VAL A 92 1.88 -27.10 21.40
N GLY A 93 3.01 -27.47 20.79
CA GLY A 93 3.39 -27.00 19.46
C GLY A 93 2.47 -27.47 18.33
N ARG A 94 1.91 -28.69 18.42
CA ARG A 94 1.04 -29.26 17.37
C ARG A 94 -0.29 -28.50 17.21
N PRO A 95 -1.10 -28.30 18.27
CA PRO A 95 -2.35 -27.56 18.14
C PRO A 95 -2.09 -26.10 17.75
N LEU A 96 -1.02 -25.48 18.27
CA LEU A 96 -0.67 -24.10 17.89
C LEU A 96 -0.32 -23.99 16.40
N ALA A 97 0.50 -24.91 15.89
CA ALA A 97 0.83 -24.96 14.47
C ALA A 97 -0.41 -25.22 13.60
N ALA A 98 -1.32 -26.10 14.05
CA ALA A 98 -2.57 -26.37 13.35
C ALA A 98 -3.47 -25.11 13.28
N VAL A 99 -3.58 -24.35 14.37
CA VAL A 99 -4.34 -23.09 14.39
C VAL A 99 -3.74 -22.08 13.40
N PHE A 100 -2.43 -21.86 13.43
CA PHE A 100 -1.78 -20.93 12.49
C PHE A 100 -1.91 -21.38 11.03
N PHE A 101 -1.73 -22.68 10.76
CA PHE A 101 -1.88 -23.23 9.42
C PHE A 101 -3.32 -23.09 8.90
N LEU A 102 -4.32 -23.41 9.74
CA LEU A 102 -5.71 -23.29 9.37
C LEU A 102 -6.12 -21.83 9.17
N SER A 103 -5.63 -20.92 10.03
CA SER A 103 -5.85 -19.48 9.88
C SER A 103 -5.25 -18.96 8.57
N PHE A 104 -4.04 -19.38 8.23
CA PHE A 104 -3.37 -19.03 6.97
C PHE A 104 -4.15 -19.56 5.76
N MET A 105 -4.56 -20.83 5.78
CA MET A 105 -5.34 -21.41 4.68
C MET A 105 -6.68 -20.69 4.51
N THR A 106 -7.37 -20.44 5.62
CA THR A 106 -8.68 -19.79 5.61
C THR A 106 -8.58 -18.35 5.10
N SER A 107 -7.54 -17.58 5.47
CA SER A 107 -7.39 -16.21 4.97
C SER A 107 -7.26 -16.16 3.44
N HIS A 108 -6.49 -17.07 2.84
CA HIS A 108 -6.38 -17.17 1.38
C HIS A 108 -7.68 -17.61 0.72
N LEU A 109 -8.37 -18.63 1.26
CA LEU A 109 -9.64 -19.12 0.70
C LEU A 109 -10.75 -18.06 0.77
N VAL A 110 -10.86 -17.37 1.91
CA VAL A 110 -11.80 -16.26 2.10
C VAL A 110 -11.48 -15.12 1.13
N TYR A 111 -10.20 -14.81 0.91
CA TYR A 111 -9.80 -13.80 -0.05
C TYR A 111 -10.15 -14.18 -1.49
N ILE A 112 -9.93 -15.44 -1.90
CA ILE A 112 -10.30 -15.94 -3.24
C ILE A 112 -11.80 -15.72 -3.49
N TRP A 113 -12.63 -16.05 -2.51
CA TRP A 113 -14.07 -15.81 -2.59
C TRP A 113 -14.38 -14.31 -2.65
N ALA A 114 -13.79 -13.50 -1.77
CA ALA A 114 -14.04 -12.06 -1.73
C ALA A 114 -13.65 -11.35 -3.03
N ASP A 115 -12.54 -11.74 -3.64
CA ASP A 115 -12.03 -11.21 -4.90
C ASP A 115 -12.87 -11.65 -6.12
N ALA A 116 -13.49 -12.84 -6.07
CA ALA A 116 -14.41 -13.30 -7.12
C ALA A 116 -15.77 -12.57 -7.09
N TYR A 117 -16.25 -12.24 -5.90
CA TYR A 117 -17.57 -11.64 -5.68
C TYR A 117 -17.53 -10.13 -5.36
N PHE A 118 -16.38 -9.47 -5.53
CA PHE A 118 -16.20 -8.03 -5.26
C PHE A 118 -16.59 -7.62 -3.83
N TYR A 119 -16.26 -8.46 -2.83
CA TYR A 119 -16.54 -8.15 -1.44
C TYR A 119 -15.50 -7.17 -0.87
N ASN A 120 -15.77 -5.87 -1.09
CA ASN A 120 -14.92 -4.74 -0.75
C ASN A 120 -14.35 -4.75 0.68
N PRO A 121 -15.09 -5.10 1.75
CA PRO A 121 -14.54 -5.08 3.10
C PRO A 121 -13.33 -6.01 3.31
N ILE A 122 -13.14 -7.03 2.46
CA ILE A 122 -11.99 -7.94 2.53
C ILE A 122 -10.94 -7.57 1.48
N THR A 123 -11.36 -7.25 0.25
CA THR A 123 -10.42 -6.91 -0.83
C THR A 123 -9.71 -5.57 -0.60
N SER A 124 -10.33 -4.62 0.12
CA SER A 124 -9.67 -3.36 0.52
C SER A 124 -8.51 -3.57 1.50
N GLN A 125 -8.52 -4.67 2.26
CA GLN A 125 -7.48 -5.00 3.24
C GLN A 125 -6.24 -5.66 2.60
N ARG A 126 -6.21 -5.82 1.28
CA ARG A 126 -5.13 -6.48 0.54
C ARG A 126 -3.75 -5.94 0.90
N SER A 127 -3.65 -4.62 1.09
CA SER A 127 -2.40 -3.90 1.30
C SER A 127 -2.20 -3.45 2.76
N ASN A 128 -2.87 -4.09 3.73
CA ASN A 128 -2.73 -3.70 5.14
C ASN A 128 -1.48 -4.30 5.80
N PHE A 129 -1.01 -5.45 5.31
CA PHE A 129 0.09 -6.19 5.92
C PHE A 129 1.29 -6.26 4.96
N PRO A 130 2.53 -6.03 5.45
CA PRO A 130 3.71 -6.16 4.62
C PRO A 130 3.90 -7.60 4.14
N LEU A 131 4.42 -7.74 2.92
CA LEU A 131 4.66 -9.04 2.28
C LEU A 131 3.39 -9.92 2.17
N SER A 132 2.21 -9.33 2.30
CA SER A 132 0.94 -10.02 2.11
C SER A 132 0.55 -10.02 0.63
N TYR A 133 0.48 -11.21 0.06
CA TYR A 133 0.00 -11.43 -1.30
C TYR A 133 -1.14 -12.46 -1.26
N PRO A 134 -2.37 -12.04 -0.91
CA PRO A 134 -3.51 -12.94 -0.86
C PRO A 134 -3.72 -13.64 -2.20
N MET A 135 -4.18 -14.89 -2.16
CA MET A 135 -4.29 -15.71 -3.36
C MET A 135 -5.51 -15.27 -4.17
N THR A 136 -5.36 -15.19 -5.49
CA THR A 136 -6.47 -14.99 -6.42
C THR A 136 -6.56 -16.23 -7.31
N ALA A 137 -7.77 -16.66 -7.66
CA ALA A 137 -7.97 -17.90 -8.42
C ALA A 137 -8.98 -17.74 -9.56
N LYS A 138 -9.12 -16.53 -10.13
CA LYS A 138 -10.13 -16.21 -11.17
C LYS A 138 -10.04 -17.16 -12.37
N SER A 139 -8.85 -17.35 -12.94
CA SER A 139 -8.66 -18.27 -14.08
C SER A 139 -8.95 -19.73 -13.73
N PHE A 140 -8.69 -20.15 -12.49
CA PHE A 140 -9.04 -21.49 -12.03
C PHE A 140 -10.55 -21.65 -11.90
N MET A 141 -11.24 -20.66 -11.33
CA MET A 141 -12.70 -20.65 -11.18
C MET A 141 -13.41 -20.61 -12.54
N GLU A 142 -12.93 -19.78 -13.47
CA GLU A 142 -13.42 -19.70 -14.85
C GLU A 142 -13.30 -21.06 -15.55
N LYS A 143 -12.13 -21.69 -15.49
CA LYS A 143 -11.89 -23.01 -16.13
C LYS A 143 -12.79 -24.13 -15.59
N HIS A 144 -13.21 -24.06 -14.33
CA HIS A 144 -14.06 -25.06 -13.69
C HIS A 144 -15.55 -24.68 -13.71
N GLY A 145 -15.94 -23.61 -14.42
CA GLY A 145 -17.32 -23.16 -14.51
C GLY A 145 -17.89 -22.57 -13.22
N LEU A 146 -17.01 -22.17 -12.28
CA LEU A 146 -17.38 -21.54 -11.01
C LEU A 146 -17.51 -20.01 -11.14
N LEU A 147 -17.06 -19.43 -12.26
CA LEU A 147 -17.10 -18.00 -12.52
C LEU A 147 -17.35 -17.76 -14.01
N ASP A 148 -18.46 -17.07 -14.33
CA ASP A 148 -18.75 -16.61 -15.69
C ASP A 148 -17.98 -15.31 -15.96
N ARG A 149 -17.19 -15.31 -17.03
CA ARG A 149 -16.36 -14.17 -17.41
C ARG A 149 -17.17 -12.97 -17.88
N GLU A 150 -18.26 -13.18 -18.62
CA GLU A 150 -19.09 -12.09 -19.12
C GLU A 150 -19.82 -11.41 -17.96
N GLU A 151 -20.38 -12.20 -17.05
CA GLU A 151 -21.01 -11.69 -15.84
C GLU A 151 -20.01 -10.95 -14.95
N TYR A 152 -18.80 -11.51 -14.79
CA TYR A 152 -17.73 -10.86 -14.03
C TYR A 152 -17.33 -9.50 -14.61
N LEU A 153 -17.15 -9.40 -15.93
CA LEU A 153 -16.80 -8.14 -16.60
C LEU A 153 -17.93 -7.11 -16.49
N LYS A 154 -19.18 -7.54 -16.57
CA LYS A 154 -20.35 -6.67 -16.35
C LYS A 154 -20.38 -6.13 -14.92
N ARG A 155 -20.21 -7.00 -13.92
CA ARG A 155 -20.15 -6.60 -12.50
C ARG A 155 -18.95 -5.70 -12.21
N LEU A 156 -17.83 -5.90 -12.89
CA LEU A 156 -16.65 -5.04 -12.78
C LEU A 156 -16.99 -3.61 -13.23
N ALA A 157 -17.60 -3.46 -14.41
CA ALA A 157 -18.03 -2.16 -14.92
C ALA A 157 -19.09 -1.49 -14.02
N GLU A 158 -20.01 -2.26 -13.43
CA GLU A 158 -21.00 -1.75 -12.48
C GLU A 158 -20.37 -1.33 -11.14
N ASN A 159 -19.33 -2.03 -10.68
CA ASN A 159 -18.65 -1.76 -9.41
C ASN A 159 -17.53 -0.71 -9.49
N GLU A 160 -17.17 -0.20 -10.67
CA GLU A 160 -16.18 0.89 -10.81
C GLU A 160 -16.53 2.12 -9.95
N ASN A 161 -17.82 2.37 -9.70
CA ASN A 161 -18.30 3.52 -8.92
C ASN A 161 -18.50 3.22 -7.42
N ASN A 162 -18.40 1.96 -6.97
CA ASN A 162 -18.68 1.54 -5.58
C ASN A 162 -17.41 1.44 -4.72
N VAL A 163 -16.37 2.17 -5.10
CA VAL A 163 -15.08 2.13 -4.44
C VAL A 163 -14.96 3.35 -3.54
N GLU A 164 -15.49 3.23 -2.32
CA GLU A 164 -15.38 4.25 -1.26
C GLU A 164 -13.95 4.24 -0.65
N LEU A 165 -12.91 4.35 -1.49
CA LEU A 165 -11.50 4.32 -1.04
C LEU A 165 -10.98 5.70 -0.65
N VAL A 166 -11.58 6.78 -1.14
CA VAL A 166 -11.00 8.13 -1.05
C VAL A 166 -11.95 9.05 -0.29
N ASN A 167 -11.46 9.60 0.82
CA ASN A 167 -12.14 10.66 1.55
C ASN A 167 -11.79 12.01 0.91
N TYR A 168 -12.63 12.49 0.00
CA TYR A 168 -12.45 13.77 -0.69
C TYR A 168 -13.80 14.48 -0.88
N PRO A 169 -13.90 15.80 -0.61
CA PRO A 169 -12.90 16.65 0.04
C PRO A 169 -12.75 16.37 1.54
N LEU A 170 -11.57 16.62 2.12
CA LEU A 170 -11.31 16.38 3.55
C LEU A 170 -12.15 17.27 4.49
N GLU A 171 -12.45 18.48 4.03
CA GLU A 171 -13.25 19.46 4.74
C GLU A 171 -14.37 19.99 3.82
N LYS A 172 -15.44 20.50 4.41
CA LYS A 172 -16.54 21.08 3.64
C LYS A 172 -16.06 22.33 2.91
N LEU A 173 -16.41 22.44 1.62
CA LEU A 173 -16.08 23.62 0.82
C LEU A 173 -16.85 24.85 1.32
N GLU A 174 -16.10 25.89 1.68
CA GLU A 174 -16.66 27.20 2.03
C GLU A 174 -16.53 28.16 0.85
N PHE A 175 -17.63 28.82 0.49
CA PHE A 175 -17.67 29.74 -0.65
C PHE A 175 -17.88 31.17 -0.18
N ASN A 176 -16.89 32.03 -0.43
CA ASN A 176 -17.07 33.47 -0.28
C ASN A 176 -17.87 34.05 -1.45
N ARG A 177 -18.60 35.14 -1.18
CA ARG A 177 -19.42 35.82 -2.21
C ARG A 177 -18.52 36.30 -3.35
N ARG A 178 -18.68 35.71 -4.54
CA ARG A 178 -17.97 36.17 -5.74
C ARG A 178 -18.54 37.52 -6.20
N VAL A 179 -17.64 38.47 -6.47
CA VAL A 179 -17.98 39.84 -6.90
C VAL A 179 -18.51 39.84 -8.34
N ASN A 180 -17.98 38.99 -9.22
CA ASN A 180 -18.32 38.94 -10.65
C ASN A 180 -18.71 37.52 -11.09
N LYS A 181 -19.82 37.40 -11.81
CA LYS A 181 -20.25 36.16 -12.47
C LYS A 181 -19.66 36.14 -13.89
N LEU A 182 -18.51 35.50 -14.05
CA LEU A 182 -17.87 35.33 -15.35
C LEU A 182 -18.30 34.00 -15.98
N ASN A 183 -18.45 34.01 -17.31
CA ASN A 183 -18.56 32.77 -18.09
C ASN A 183 -17.15 32.17 -18.26
N VAL A 184 -17.06 30.83 -18.23
CA VAL A 184 -15.81 30.10 -18.44
C VAL A 184 -16.00 29.17 -19.64
N LEU A 185 -15.18 29.35 -20.67
CA LEU A 185 -15.09 28.44 -21.81
C LEU A 185 -13.83 27.59 -21.65
N MET A 186 -14.00 26.27 -21.59
CA MET A 186 -12.90 25.31 -21.53
C MET A 186 -12.87 24.50 -22.82
N ILE A 187 -11.73 24.54 -23.52
CA ILE A 187 -11.47 23.72 -24.70
C ILE A 187 -10.33 22.79 -24.35
N SER A 188 -10.59 21.48 -24.39
CA SER A 188 -9.59 20.44 -24.15
C SER A 188 -9.44 19.59 -25.41
N VAL A 189 -8.20 19.26 -25.75
CA VAL A 189 -7.86 18.41 -26.90
C VAL A 189 -7.11 17.19 -26.36
N ASN A 190 -7.53 16.01 -26.78
CA ASN A 190 -6.84 14.77 -26.40
C ASN A 190 -5.46 14.71 -27.07
N ASN A 191 -4.41 14.50 -26.27
CA ASN A 191 -3.05 14.22 -26.71
C ASN A 191 -2.44 15.25 -27.68
N LEU A 192 -2.48 16.53 -27.32
CA LEU A 192 -1.78 17.58 -28.06
C LEU A 192 -0.27 17.54 -27.77
N ARG A 193 0.55 17.51 -28.82
CA ARG A 193 2.00 17.66 -28.70
C ARG A 193 2.35 19.12 -28.40
N ALA A 194 3.19 19.36 -27.40
CA ALA A 194 3.58 20.71 -27.01
C ALA A 194 4.37 21.48 -28.09
N ASP A 195 5.11 20.79 -28.95
CA ASP A 195 5.90 21.38 -30.04
C ASP A 195 5.06 21.71 -31.29
N ALA A 196 3.83 21.20 -31.38
CA ALA A 196 2.89 21.53 -32.46
C ALA A 196 2.28 22.93 -32.31
N LEU A 197 2.39 23.57 -31.13
CA LEU A 197 1.96 24.95 -30.92
C LEU A 197 2.98 25.93 -31.53
N ASN A 198 2.97 26.03 -32.86
CA ASN A 198 3.83 26.91 -33.64
C ASN A 198 3.07 27.57 -34.79
N GLN A 199 3.72 28.50 -35.48
CA GLN A 199 3.11 29.30 -36.55
C GLN A 199 2.73 28.49 -37.79
N GLU A 200 3.37 27.34 -38.01
CA GLU A 200 3.15 26.50 -39.20
C GLU A 200 1.98 25.54 -38.99
N GLU A 201 1.98 24.80 -37.88
CA GLU A 201 1.01 23.72 -37.60
C GLU A 201 -0.30 24.24 -36.97
N MET A 202 -0.23 25.25 -36.09
CA MET A 202 -1.40 25.76 -35.34
C MET A 202 -1.44 27.30 -35.32
N PRO A 203 -1.49 27.97 -36.48
CA PRO A 203 -1.33 29.43 -36.59
C PRO A 203 -2.32 30.23 -35.72
N ASN A 204 -3.60 29.85 -35.71
CA ASN A 204 -4.64 30.56 -34.94
C ASN A 204 -4.44 30.42 -33.42
N LEU A 205 -4.09 29.22 -32.95
CA LEU A 205 -3.86 28.98 -31.52
C LEU A 205 -2.53 29.61 -31.08
N TYR A 206 -1.52 29.61 -31.95
CA TYR A 206 -0.26 30.31 -31.72
C TYR A 206 -0.47 31.82 -31.58
N GLU A 207 -1.25 32.46 -32.46
CA GLU A 207 -1.60 33.87 -32.33
C GLU A 207 -2.37 34.16 -31.03
N PHE A 208 -3.38 33.33 -30.71
CA PHE A 208 -4.12 33.44 -29.46
C PHE A 208 -3.21 33.34 -28.23
N ALA A 209 -2.26 32.40 -28.23
CA ALA A 209 -1.30 32.20 -27.14
C ALA A 209 -0.31 33.37 -26.98
N GLN A 210 0.01 34.09 -28.06
CA GLN A 210 0.88 35.28 -28.02
C GLN A 210 0.17 36.52 -27.47
N GLN A 211 -1.17 36.58 -27.58
CA GLN A 211 -1.99 37.68 -27.05
C GLN A 211 -2.50 37.41 -25.62
N ASN A 212 -2.31 36.19 -25.10
CA ASN A 212 -2.84 35.74 -23.82
C ASN A 212 -1.77 35.03 -22.98
N GLN A 213 -2.18 34.41 -21.87
CA GLN A 213 -1.27 33.65 -21.01
C GLN A 213 -0.98 32.27 -21.62
N ASN A 214 0.31 31.98 -21.81
CA ASN A 214 0.80 30.70 -22.33
C ASN A 214 1.77 30.04 -21.34
N PHE A 215 1.42 28.84 -20.88
CA PHE A 215 2.20 28.07 -19.92
C PHE A 215 3.11 27.05 -20.62
N ARG A 216 4.38 27.41 -20.84
CA ARG A 216 5.37 26.57 -21.55
C ARG A 216 5.92 25.39 -20.74
N LYS A 217 5.65 25.35 -19.43
CA LYS A 217 6.00 24.27 -18.51
C LYS A 217 4.74 23.72 -17.84
N HIS A 218 3.72 23.46 -18.64
CA HIS A 218 2.48 22.86 -18.19
C HIS A 218 2.50 21.36 -18.48
N TYR A 219 2.33 20.55 -17.43
CA TYR A 219 2.28 19.10 -17.53
C TYR A 219 0.88 18.64 -17.18
N SER A 220 0.32 17.76 -18.01
CA SER A 220 -0.90 17.03 -17.67
C SER A 220 -0.64 16.15 -16.44
N SER A 221 -1.67 15.93 -15.63
CA SER A 221 -1.63 15.02 -14.48
C SER A 221 -1.44 13.55 -14.90
N SER A 222 -1.70 13.23 -16.17
CA SER A 222 -1.51 11.91 -16.76
C SER A 222 -1.09 12.02 -18.23
N ASN A 223 -0.41 10.99 -18.73
CA ASN A 223 -0.10 10.78 -20.13
C ASN A 223 -1.23 10.13 -20.94
N ASP A 224 -2.33 9.74 -20.27
CA ASP A 224 -3.51 9.12 -20.88
C ASP A 224 -4.77 10.00 -20.71
N THR A 225 -5.94 9.44 -21.02
CA THR A 225 -7.26 10.13 -20.90
C THR A 225 -7.59 10.60 -19.48
N TYR A 226 -6.86 10.13 -18.46
CA TYR A 226 -7.01 10.56 -17.08
C TYR A 226 -6.47 11.97 -16.79
N GLY A 227 -5.89 12.68 -17.77
CA GLY A 227 -5.48 14.08 -17.59
C GLY A 227 -6.64 14.99 -17.14
N ALA A 228 -7.85 14.71 -17.63
CA ALA A 228 -9.06 15.41 -17.19
C ALA A 228 -9.39 15.18 -15.71
N PHE A 229 -9.05 14.03 -15.14
CA PHE A 229 -9.29 13.74 -13.73
C PHE A 229 -8.57 14.76 -12.84
N GLY A 230 -7.25 14.95 -13.03
CA GLY A 230 -6.50 15.95 -12.23
C GLY A 230 -6.92 17.40 -12.50
N LEU A 231 -7.49 17.71 -13.67
CA LEU A 231 -8.02 19.04 -13.96
C LEU A 231 -9.25 19.39 -13.10
N PHE A 232 -10.10 18.40 -12.81
CA PHE A 232 -11.35 18.61 -12.06
C PHE A 232 -11.23 18.28 -10.57
N TYR A 233 -10.39 17.29 -10.20
CA TYR A 233 -10.24 16.84 -8.82
C TYR A 233 -9.03 17.46 -8.09
N GLY A 234 -8.10 18.08 -8.84
CA GLY A 234 -6.83 18.56 -8.34
C GLY A 234 -5.78 17.47 -8.21
#